data_AF-A0A7S4SHQ3-F1
#
_entry.id   AF-A0A7S4SHQ3-F1
#
_cell.length_a   1.000
_cell.length_b   1.000
_cell.length_c   1.000
_cell.angle_alpha   90.00
_cell.angle_beta   90.00
_cell.angle_gamma   90.00
#
_symmetry.space_group_name_H-M   'P 1'
#
loop_
_entity.id
_entity.type
_entity.pdbx_description
1 polymer ?
#
loop_
_entity_poly.entity_id
_entity_poly.type
_entity_poly.pdbx_seq_one_letter_code
_entity_poly.pdbx_strand_id
1 'polypeptide(L)'
;MHTRKPLFPGNNTQHQLDLIISLLGAPGEEELQKIPNEKCRKFIQAFPRTAGTPFHVAFPEMSSEVHDLLTKMMCWDPAGRLTVAEALQEPVFENLHCPEDEPVREPLDTSDFEFERRRITPAALREEIFRESLFYYPDLLEQFEQDRDSRCDISKCRLLVPGESQYSSDEEDEGGT
;
A
#
# COMPACT_ATOMS: atom_id res chain seq x y z
N MET A 1 -1.77 11.44 16.52
CA MET A 1 -2.19 12.39 15.45
C MET A 1 -1.96 13.83 15.93
N HIS A 2 -0.81 14.43 15.62
CA HIS A 2 -0.37 15.72 16.21
C HIS A 2 -1.08 16.95 15.61
N THR A 3 -1.24 17.04 14.29
CA THR A 3 -1.74 18.26 13.61
C THR A 3 -3.25 18.26 13.37
N ARG A 4 -3.93 17.11 13.59
CA ARG A 4 -5.35 16.84 13.29
C ARG A 4 -5.77 17.26 11.86
N LYS A 5 -4.81 17.35 10.95
CA LYS A 5 -4.98 17.72 9.54
C LYS A 5 -4.18 16.73 8.68
N PRO A 6 -4.62 16.45 7.44
CA PRO A 6 -3.81 15.69 6.49
C PRO A 6 -2.45 16.35 6.28
N LEU A 7 -1.39 15.56 6.25
CA LEU A 7 -0.03 16.04 6.02
C LEU A 7 0.16 16.59 4.60
N PHE A 8 -0.46 15.92 3.63
CA PHE A 8 -0.41 16.30 2.22
C PHE A 8 -1.85 16.39 1.67
N PRO A 9 -2.52 17.53 1.84
CA PRO A 9 -3.87 17.75 1.32
C PRO A 9 -3.85 18.09 -0.18
N GLY A 10 -3.37 17.18 -1.02
CA GLY A 10 -3.32 17.37 -2.47
C GLY A 10 -4.70 17.29 -3.12
N ASN A 11 -4.91 18.09 -4.15
CA ASN A 11 -6.18 18.17 -4.89
C ASN A 11 -6.13 17.43 -6.24
N ASN A 12 -4.92 17.07 -6.68
CA ASN A 12 -4.62 16.27 -7.86
C ASN A 12 -3.19 15.73 -7.75
N THR A 13 -2.79 14.85 -8.66
CA THR A 13 -1.46 14.20 -8.65
C THR A 13 -0.30 15.20 -8.65
N GLN A 14 -0.40 16.28 -9.42
CA GLN A 14 0.65 17.29 -9.49
C GLN A 14 0.80 18.05 -8.17
N HIS A 15 -0.32 18.53 -7.61
CA HIS A 15 -0.33 19.22 -6.32
C HIS A 15 0.13 18.30 -5.19
N GLN A 16 -0.26 17.02 -5.20
CA GLN A 16 0.20 16.04 -4.23
C GLN A 16 1.72 15.89 -4.25
N LEU A 17 2.33 15.75 -5.44
CA LEU A 17 3.78 15.67 -5.59
C LEU A 17 4.48 16.97 -5.19
N ASP A 18 3.90 18.12 -5.51
CA ASP A 18 4.43 19.43 -5.10
C ASP A 18 4.53 19.54 -3.57
N LEU A 19 3.49 19.12 -2.85
CA LEU A 19 3.47 19.11 -1.38
C LEU A 19 4.53 18.16 -0.80
N ILE A 20 4.66 16.96 -1.37
CA ILE A 20 5.66 15.96 -0.94
C ILE A 20 7.07 16.50 -1.18
N ILE A 21 7.36 17.00 -2.38
CA ILE A 21 8.68 17.55 -2.77
C ILE A 21 9.01 18.79 -1.95
N SER A 22 8.03 19.65 -1.65
CA SER A 22 8.23 20.84 -0.83
C SER A 22 8.65 20.50 0.61
N LEU A 23 8.13 19.39 1.15
CA LEU A 23 8.51 18.92 2.49
C LEU A 23 9.81 18.12 2.49
N LEU A 24 9.92 17.09 1.64
CA LEU A 24 11.04 16.13 1.65
C LEU A 24 12.25 16.56 0.83
N GLY A 25 12.07 17.52 -0.07
CA GLY A 25 13.05 17.83 -1.09
C GLY A 25 12.80 17.06 -2.39
N ALA A 26 13.42 17.52 -3.47
CA ALA A 26 13.39 16.82 -4.74
C ALA A 26 14.24 15.53 -4.65
N PRO A 27 13.75 14.40 -5.20
CA PRO A 27 14.50 13.15 -5.15
C PRO A 27 15.82 13.25 -5.91
N GLY A 28 16.82 12.53 -5.44
CA GLY A 28 18.12 12.39 -6.09
C GLY A 28 18.04 11.58 -7.39
N GLU A 29 19.13 11.58 -8.16
CA GLU A 29 19.18 10.83 -9.42
C GLU A 29 19.04 9.32 -9.18
N GLU A 30 19.67 8.77 -8.14
CA GLU A 30 19.57 7.34 -7.81
C GLU A 30 18.13 6.92 -7.49
N GLU A 31 17.38 7.76 -6.78
CA GLU A 31 15.98 7.52 -6.43
C GLU A 31 15.08 7.62 -7.67
N LEU A 32 15.32 8.60 -8.54
CA LEU A 32 14.61 8.76 -9.81
C LEU A 32 14.83 7.57 -10.75
N GLN A 33 16.03 6.99 -10.77
CA GLN A 33 16.35 5.82 -11.61
C GLN A 33 15.57 4.56 -11.20
N LYS A 34 15.14 4.46 -9.94
CA LYS A 34 14.30 3.36 -9.45
C LYS A 34 12.87 3.42 -9.98
N ILE A 35 12.42 4.54 -10.53
CA ILE A 35 11.10 4.69 -11.14
C ILE A 35 11.09 4.05 -12.53
N PRO A 36 10.37 2.94 -12.77
CA PRO A 36 10.43 2.22 -14.04
C PRO A 36 9.82 3.01 -15.21
N ASN A 37 8.80 3.82 -14.91
CA ASN A 37 8.09 4.59 -15.92
C ASN A 37 8.84 5.91 -16.23
N GLU A 38 9.40 6.00 -17.44
CA GLU A 38 10.14 7.17 -17.92
C GLU A 38 9.31 8.46 -17.91
N LYS A 39 8.01 8.38 -18.24
CA LYS A 39 7.13 9.56 -18.21
C LYS A 39 6.96 10.09 -16.80
N CYS A 40 6.77 9.20 -15.82
CA CYS A 40 6.68 9.57 -14.41
C CYS A 40 7.99 10.20 -13.91
N ARG A 41 9.14 9.64 -14.31
CA ARG A 41 10.46 10.20 -13.97
C ARG A 41 10.65 11.61 -14.51
N LYS A 42 10.37 11.83 -15.80
CA LYS A 42 10.42 13.15 -16.44
C LYS A 42 9.46 14.13 -15.79
N PHE A 43 8.28 13.66 -15.39
CA PHE A 43 7.29 14.49 -14.71
C PHE A 43 7.80 14.99 -13.35
N ILE A 44 8.40 14.11 -12.53
CA ILE A 44 9.01 14.50 -11.24
C ILE A 44 10.22 15.42 -11.45
N GLN A 45 11.05 15.15 -12.45
CA GLN A 45 12.21 16.00 -12.80
C GLN A 45 11.83 17.42 -13.25
N ALA A 46 10.59 17.63 -13.70
CA ALA A 46 10.11 18.96 -14.09
C ALA A 46 9.79 19.88 -12.90
N PHE A 47 9.69 19.33 -11.68
CA PHE A 47 9.49 20.14 -10.48
C PHE A 47 10.77 20.90 -10.11
N PRO A 48 10.67 22.08 -9.48
CA PRO A 48 11.83 22.82 -8.99
C PRO A 48 12.66 21.97 -8.02
N ARG A 49 13.99 22.01 -8.17
CA ARG A 49 14.89 21.39 -7.18
C ARG A 49 14.83 22.17 -5.88
N THR A 50 14.50 21.49 -4.80
CA THR A 50 14.47 22.03 -3.43
C THR A 50 15.08 21.02 -2.47
N ALA A 51 15.70 21.51 -1.40
CA ALA A 51 16.22 20.68 -0.31
C ALA A 51 15.12 20.21 0.67
N GLY A 52 13.88 20.68 0.47
CA GLY A 52 12.77 20.41 1.38
C GLY A 52 12.79 21.31 2.62
N THR A 53 11.91 21.01 3.56
CA THR A 53 11.79 21.70 4.85
C THR A 53 12.10 20.70 5.97
N PRO A 54 13.11 20.96 6.83
CA PRO A 54 13.40 20.08 7.96
C PRO A 54 12.18 19.88 8.86
N PHE A 55 11.96 18.66 9.36
CA PHE A 55 10.78 18.31 10.16
C PHE A 55 10.60 19.18 11.42
N HIS A 56 11.69 19.59 12.07
CA HIS A 56 11.62 20.49 13.23
C HIS A 56 11.14 21.91 12.89
N VAL A 57 11.30 22.34 11.63
CA VAL A 57 10.76 23.61 11.14
C VAL A 57 9.29 23.44 10.74
N ALA A 58 8.95 22.32 10.11
CA ALA A 58 7.59 22.03 9.67
C ALA A 58 6.63 21.70 10.83
N PHE A 59 7.13 21.04 11.88
CA PHE A 59 6.39 20.57 13.05
C PHE A 59 7.10 20.98 14.35
N PRO A 60 7.19 22.28 14.66
CA PRO A 60 7.93 22.79 15.81
C PRO A 60 7.38 22.30 17.17
N GLU A 61 6.13 21.82 17.20
CA GLU A 61 5.47 21.28 18.39
C GLU A 61 5.84 19.83 18.72
N MET A 62 6.50 19.11 17.82
CA MET A 62 6.92 17.73 18.04
C MET A 62 8.31 17.66 18.71
N SER A 63 8.58 16.55 19.40
CA SER A 63 9.89 16.32 20.03
C SER A 63 10.94 15.88 19.00
N SER A 64 12.22 16.01 19.36
CA SER A 64 13.35 15.61 18.51
C SER A 64 13.29 14.14 18.11
N GLU A 65 12.86 13.26 19.01
CA GLU A 65 12.75 11.82 18.74
C GLU A 65 11.71 11.53 17.65
N VAL A 66 10.62 12.31 17.62
CA VAL A 66 9.59 12.22 16.57
C VAL A 66 10.13 12.75 15.24
N HIS A 67 10.88 13.85 15.24
CA HIS A 67 11.51 14.38 14.02
C HIS A 67 12.48 13.37 13.40
N ASP A 68 13.28 12.70 14.23
CA ASP A 68 14.23 11.67 13.79
C ASP A 68 13.49 10.46 13.21
N LEU A 69 12.43 9.99 13.88
CA LEU A 69 11.58 8.91 13.38
C LEU A 69 10.96 9.27 12.01
N LEU A 70 10.36 10.46 11.89
CA LEU A 70 9.75 10.93 10.65
C LEU A 70 10.77 10.98 9.50
N THR A 71 12.00 11.40 9.78
CA THR A 71 13.09 11.43 8.79
C THR A 71 13.41 10.04 8.25
N LYS A 72 13.39 9.00 9.10
CA LYS A 72 13.65 7.61 8.71
C LYS A 72 12.44 6.93 8.04
N MET A 73 11.22 7.41 8.30
CA MET A 73 9.99 6.88 7.70
C MET A 73 9.64 7.53 6.37
N MET A 74 9.89 8.83 6.21
CA MET A 74 9.46 9.63 5.06
C MET A 74 10.60 9.86 4.06
N CYS A 75 11.02 8.79 3.41
CA CYS A 75 12.05 8.82 2.36
C CYS A 75 11.49 8.45 0.98
N TRP A 76 12.18 8.90 -0.09
CA TRP A 76 11.82 8.60 -1.47
C TRP A 76 12.05 7.15 -1.85
N ASP A 77 13.20 6.60 -1.45
CA ASP A 77 13.51 5.19 -1.64
C ASP A 77 12.78 4.31 -0.63
N PRO A 78 11.83 3.45 -1.05
CA PRO A 78 11.12 2.58 -0.12
C PRO A 78 12.05 1.58 0.58
N ALA A 79 13.16 1.20 -0.05
CA ALA A 79 14.12 0.26 0.54
C ALA A 79 14.95 0.87 1.67
N GLY A 80 15.08 2.21 1.70
CA GLY A 80 15.72 2.94 2.79
C GLY A 80 14.77 3.27 3.94
N ARG A 81 13.47 2.95 3.80
CA ARG A 81 12.47 3.21 4.83
C ARG A 81 12.66 2.24 5.98
N LEU A 82 12.61 2.78 7.19
CA LEU A 82 12.62 1.98 8.40
C LEU A 82 11.50 0.92 8.39
N THR A 83 11.84 -0.30 8.76
CA THR A 83 10.85 -1.37 8.94
C THR A 83 10.02 -1.13 10.21
N VAL A 84 8.87 -1.80 10.32
CA VAL A 84 8.04 -1.70 11.54
C VAL A 84 8.80 -2.22 12.77
N ALA A 85 9.56 -3.31 12.63
CA ALA A 85 10.33 -3.89 13.71
C ALA A 85 11.43 -2.94 14.21
N GLU A 86 12.13 -2.25 13.29
CA GLU A 86 13.08 -1.21 13.64
C GLU A 86 12.39 0.02 14.26
N ALA A 87 11.17 0.36 13.81
CA ALA A 87 10.44 1.53 14.31
C ALA A 87 10.11 1.38 15.78
N LEU A 88 9.68 0.19 16.20
CA LEU A 88 9.32 -0.10 17.58
C LEU A 88 10.51 0.04 18.56
N GLN A 89 11.74 -0.06 18.05
CA GLN A 89 12.97 0.12 18.85
C GLN A 89 13.39 1.59 19.00
N GLU A 90 12.76 2.53 18.30
CA GLU A 90 13.13 3.94 18.37
C GLU A 90 12.71 4.58 19.71
N PRO A 91 13.47 5.58 20.22
CA PRO A 91 13.26 6.16 21.56
C PRO A 91 11.85 6.68 21.82
N VAL A 92 11.15 7.13 20.78
CA VAL A 92 9.75 7.59 20.86
C VAL A 92 8.78 6.51 21.36
N PHE A 93 9.10 5.23 21.22
CA PHE A 93 8.29 4.11 21.70
C PHE A 93 8.89 3.41 22.92
N GLU A 94 9.98 3.88 23.51
CA GLU A 94 10.70 3.19 24.61
C GLU A 94 9.80 2.79 25.77
N ASN A 95 8.85 3.65 26.16
CA ASN A 95 7.92 3.38 27.27
C ASN A 95 6.81 2.36 26.94
N LEU A 96 6.67 2.01 25.67
CA LEU A 96 5.64 1.09 25.17
C LEU A 96 6.23 -0.18 24.57
N HIS A 97 7.51 -0.15 24.18
CA HIS A 97 8.18 -1.26 23.52
C HIS A 97 8.23 -2.48 24.44
N CYS A 98 7.62 -3.58 23.99
CA CYS A 98 7.56 -4.84 24.72
C CYS A 98 7.73 -5.99 23.74
N PRO A 99 8.96 -6.50 23.54
CA PRO A 99 9.21 -7.58 22.57
C PRO A 99 8.34 -8.83 22.78
N GLU A 100 7.97 -9.13 24.02
CA GLU A 100 7.12 -10.27 24.37
C GLU A 100 5.64 -10.07 23.99
N ASP A 101 5.21 -8.82 23.79
CA ASP A 101 3.84 -8.42 23.38
C ASP A 101 3.83 -7.85 21.94
N GLU A 102 4.89 -8.09 21.17
CA GLU A 102 5.04 -7.69 19.77
C GLU A 102 5.22 -8.92 18.86
N PRO A 103 4.19 -9.79 18.74
CA PRO A 103 4.31 -11.03 17.99
C PRO A 103 4.45 -10.78 16.49
N VAL A 104 5.33 -11.57 15.86
CA VAL A 104 5.47 -11.62 14.40
C VAL A 104 4.68 -12.81 13.86
N ARG A 105 4.04 -12.65 12.71
CA ARG A 105 3.40 -13.75 11.98
C ARG A 105 4.39 -14.33 10.97
N GLU A 106 4.35 -15.65 10.78
CA GLU A 106 5.01 -16.28 9.64
C GLU A 106 4.56 -15.63 8.32
N PRO A 107 5.48 -15.45 7.35
CA PRO A 107 5.13 -14.95 6.03
C PRO A 107 3.97 -15.76 5.43
N LEU A 108 2.98 -15.05 4.89
CA LEU A 108 1.92 -15.69 4.12
C LEU A 108 2.51 -16.32 2.87
N ASP A 109 1.95 -17.45 2.44
CA ASP A 109 2.35 -18.00 1.15
C ASP A 109 1.83 -17.08 0.05
N THR A 110 2.70 -16.70 -0.86
CA THR A 110 2.32 -15.96 -2.08
C THR A 110 1.26 -16.68 -2.91
N SER A 111 1.14 -18.01 -2.78
CA SER A 111 0.09 -18.80 -3.42
C SER A 111 -1.32 -18.46 -2.89
N ASP A 112 -1.43 -18.02 -1.64
CA ASP A 112 -2.70 -17.58 -1.04
C ASP A 112 -3.28 -16.37 -1.78
N PHE A 113 -2.42 -15.55 -2.42
CA PHE A 113 -2.79 -14.37 -3.19
C PHE A 113 -2.80 -14.60 -4.70
N GLU A 114 -2.69 -15.85 -5.16
CA GLU A 114 -2.66 -16.15 -6.60
C GLU A 114 -3.94 -15.70 -7.31
N PHE A 115 -5.09 -15.73 -6.60
CA PHE A 115 -6.36 -15.28 -7.14
C PHE A 115 -6.34 -13.82 -7.61
N GLU A 116 -5.62 -12.92 -6.91
CA GLU A 116 -5.46 -11.51 -7.31
C GLU A 116 -4.75 -11.33 -8.65
N ARG A 117 -4.06 -12.36 -9.11
CA ARG A 117 -3.38 -12.37 -10.40
C ARG A 117 -4.25 -12.92 -11.52
N ARG A 118 -5.53 -13.22 -11.28
CA ARG A 118 -6.44 -13.85 -12.24
C ARG A 118 -7.58 -12.93 -12.62
N ARG A 119 -8.14 -13.06 -13.82
CA ARG A 119 -9.35 -12.33 -14.21
C ARG A 119 -10.57 -13.03 -13.61
N ILE A 120 -10.88 -12.70 -12.36
CA ILE A 120 -11.95 -13.34 -11.59
C ILE A 120 -13.32 -12.87 -12.11
N THR A 121 -14.26 -13.79 -12.23
CA THR A 121 -15.66 -13.46 -12.53
C THR A 121 -16.44 -13.23 -11.24
N PRO A 122 -17.50 -12.39 -11.22
CA PRO A 122 -18.32 -12.21 -10.02
C PRO A 122 -18.90 -13.54 -9.48
N ALA A 123 -19.20 -14.49 -10.36
CA ALA A 123 -19.66 -15.83 -9.97
C ALA A 123 -18.57 -16.61 -9.21
N ALA A 124 -17.35 -16.63 -9.74
CA ALA A 124 -16.21 -17.27 -9.10
C ALA A 124 -15.85 -16.63 -7.75
N LEU A 125 -15.84 -15.29 -7.69
CA LEU A 125 -15.58 -14.56 -6.44
C LEU A 125 -16.63 -14.86 -5.37
N ARG A 126 -17.91 -14.88 -5.74
CA ARG A 126 -19.01 -15.21 -4.83
C ARG A 126 -18.83 -16.60 -4.23
N GLU A 127 -18.39 -17.55 -5.06
CA GLU A 127 -18.17 -18.92 -4.67
C GLU A 127 -17.02 -19.06 -3.66
N GLU A 128 -15.88 -18.40 -3.91
CA GLU A 128 -14.75 -18.39 -2.96
C GLU A 128 -15.09 -17.69 -1.64
N ILE A 129 -15.82 -16.57 -1.67
CA ILE A 129 -16.29 -15.90 -0.43
C ILE A 129 -17.20 -16.84 0.38
N PHE A 130 -18.10 -17.55 -0.30
CA PHE A 130 -18.97 -18.50 0.36
C PHE A 130 -18.19 -19.68 0.93
N ARG A 131 -17.25 -20.23 0.15
CA ARG A 131 -16.35 -21.30 0.57
C ARG A 131 -15.52 -20.93 1.80
N GLU A 132 -14.96 -19.72 1.84
CA GLU A 132 -14.23 -19.20 3.01
C GLU A 132 -15.14 -19.12 4.24
N SER A 133 -16.40 -18.72 4.05
CA SER A 133 -17.38 -18.71 5.14
C SER A 133 -17.69 -20.13 5.66
N LEU A 134 -17.65 -21.14 4.78
CA LEU A 134 -17.87 -22.54 5.10
C LEU A 134 -16.68 -23.20 5.82
N PHE A 135 -15.49 -22.58 5.84
CA PHE A 135 -14.36 -23.05 6.64
C PHE A 135 -14.75 -23.27 8.12
N TYR A 136 -15.67 -22.45 8.64
CA TYR A 136 -16.20 -22.55 10.00
C TYR A 136 -17.35 -23.57 10.17
N TYR A 137 -17.79 -24.22 9.09
CA TYR A 137 -18.90 -25.19 9.05
C TYR A 137 -18.53 -26.44 8.22
N PRO A 138 -17.74 -27.38 8.78
CA PRO A 138 -17.15 -28.50 8.02
C PRO A 138 -18.16 -29.39 7.29
N ASP A 139 -19.31 -29.67 7.90
CA ASP A 139 -20.36 -30.51 7.29
C ASP A 139 -20.93 -29.88 6.01
N LEU A 140 -21.12 -28.56 6.02
CA LEU A 140 -21.61 -27.82 4.86
C LEU A 140 -20.53 -27.64 3.80
N LEU A 141 -19.26 -27.53 4.20
CA LEU A 141 -18.13 -27.46 3.28
C LEU A 141 -18.01 -28.75 2.45
N GLU A 142 -18.14 -29.92 3.09
CA GLU A 142 -18.08 -31.20 2.39
C GLU A 142 -19.20 -31.32 1.34
N GLN A 143 -20.43 -30.96 1.71
CA GLN A 143 -21.56 -30.95 0.77
C GLN A 143 -21.33 -29.98 -0.38
N PHE A 144 -20.87 -28.77 -0.06
CA PHE A 144 -20.62 -27.73 -1.05
C PHE A 144 -19.56 -28.14 -2.07
N GLU A 145 -18.45 -28.75 -1.65
CA GLU A 145 -17.38 -29.21 -2.57
C GLU A 145 -17.87 -30.32 -3.52
N GLN A 146 -18.87 -31.12 -3.12
CA GLN A 146 -19.50 -32.14 -3.97
C GLN A 146 -20.41 -31.52 -5.04
N ASP A 147 -21.16 -30.47 -4.67
CA ASP A 147 -22.18 -29.84 -5.51
C ASP A 147 -21.65 -28.65 -6.34
N ARG A 148 -20.40 -28.23 -6.10
CA ARG A 148 -19.81 -27.00 -6.65
C ARG A 148 -19.79 -26.97 -8.17
N ASP A 149 -20.15 -25.81 -8.74
CA ASP A 149 -20.11 -25.60 -10.20
C ASP A 149 -18.67 -25.39 -10.68
N SER A 150 -18.16 -26.36 -11.43
CA SER A 150 -16.83 -26.31 -12.02
C SER A 150 -16.51 -25.07 -12.88
N ARG A 151 -17.52 -24.31 -13.33
CA ARG A 151 -17.38 -23.05 -14.10
C ARG A 151 -17.02 -21.85 -13.22
N CYS A 152 -17.31 -21.91 -11.93
CA CYS A 152 -17.00 -20.88 -10.95
C CYS A 152 -15.64 -21.07 -10.29
N ASP A 153 -14.92 -22.14 -10.63
CA ASP A 153 -13.60 -22.44 -10.11
C ASP A 153 -12.57 -21.35 -10.45
N ILE A 154 -12.09 -20.65 -9.41
CA ILE A 154 -11.16 -19.53 -9.54
C ILE A 154 -9.81 -19.95 -10.14
N SER A 155 -9.39 -21.20 -9.96
CA SER A 155 -8.14 -21.73 -10.53
C SER A 155 -8.19 -21.85 -12.06
N LYS A 156 -9.40 -21.80 -12.66
CA LYS A 156 -9.61 -21.79 -14.11
C LYS A 156 -9.68 -20.39 -14.69
N CYS A 157 -9.75 -19.35 -13.87
CA CYS A 157 -9.67 -17.96 -14.33
C CYS A 157 -8.29 -17.68 -14.93
N ARG A 158 -8.25 -17.04 -16.11
CA ARG A 158 -7.01 -16.69 -16.81
C ARG A 158 -6.16 -15.74 -15.96
N LEU A 159 -4.84 -15.93 -15.96
CA LEU A 159 -3.90 -14.97 -15.37
C LEU A 159 -3.94 -13.61 -16.11
N LEU A 160 -3.90 -12.54 -15.33
CA LEU A 160 -3.71 -11.18 -15.83
C LEU A 160 -2.33 -11.05 -16.45
N VAL A 161 -2.24 -10.28 -17.52
CA VAL A 161 -0.94 -9.87 -18.05
C VAL A 161 -0.41 -8.64 -17.28
N PRO A 162 0.91 -8.40 -17.23
CA PRO A 162 1.45 -7.20 -16.59
C PRO A 162 0.79 -5.93 -17.12
N GLY A 163 0.22 -5.12 -16.23
CA GLY A 163 -0.52 -3.89 -16.57
C GLY A 163 -2.01 -4.08 -16.87
N GLU A 164 -2.52 -5.31 -16.90
CA GLU A 164 -3.96 -5.59 -16.99
C GLU A 164 -4.59 -5.47 -15.59
N SER A 165 -5.66 -4.67 -15.49
CA SER A 165 -6.45 -4.52 -14.27
C SER A 165 -7.59 -5.55 -14.24
N GLN A 166 -7.91 -6.09 -13.05
CA GLN A 166 -9.17 -6.83 -12.86
C GLN A 166 -10.39 -5.92 -12.91
N TYR A 167 -10.22 -4.66 -12.50
CA TYR A 167 -11.25 -3.63 -12.52
C TYR A 167 -11.32 -3.06 -13.92
N SER A 168 -12.48 -3.21 -14.57
CA SER A 168 -12.76 -2.51 -15.82
C SER A 168 -12.79 -1.01 -15.54
N SER A 169 -12.12 -0.22 -16.37
CA SER A 169 -12.22 1.24 -16.35
C SER A 169 -13.62 1.77 -16.71
N ASP A 170 -14.52 0.88 -17.11
CA ASP A 170 -15.81 1.24 -17.72
C ASP A 170 -16.95 1.44 -16.70
N GLU A 171 -16.70 1.39 -15.38
CA GLU A 171 -17.72 1.67 -14.36
C GLU A 171 -17.70 3.14 -13.84
N GLU A 172 -16.88 4.03 -14.43
CA GLU A 172 -16.88 5.47 -14.05
C GLU A 172 -17.88 6.35 -14.82
N ASP A 173 -18.72 5.83 -15.73
CA ASP A 173 -19.53 6.69 -16.62
C ASP A 173 -21.03 6.33 -16.77
N GLU A 174 -21.67 5.78 -15.73
CA GLU A 174 -23.15 5.78 -15.63
C GLU A 174 -23.60 6.38 -14.28
N GLY A 175 -23.42 7.69 -14.12
CA GLY A 175 -23.89 8.39 -12.93
C GLY A 175 -23.70 9.91 -12.97
N GLY A 176 -24.11 10.56 -14.06
CA GLY A 176 -23.96 12.02 -14.17
C GLY A 176 -24.91 12.68 -15.17
N THR A 177 -26.06 13.12 -14.64
CA THR A 177 -27.09 14.05 -15.16
C THR A 177 -28.05 13.59 -16.25
#